data_AF-A0A960AJM5-F1
#
_entry.id   AF-A0A960AJM5-F1
#
_cell.length_a   1.000
_cell.length_b   1.000
_cell.length_c   1.000
_cell.angle_alpha   90.00
_cell.angle_beta   90.00
_cell.angle_gamma   90.00
#
_symmetry.space_group_name_H-M   'P 1'
#
loop_
_entity.id
_entity.type
_entity.pdbx_description
1 polymer ?
#
loop_
_entity_poly.entity_id
_entity_poly.type
_entity_poly.pdbx_seq_one_letter_code
_entity_poly.pdbx_strand_id
1 'polypeptide(L)'
;MAPWRHTAASLFTVSAVLLTGQTAASATPPPAVTQSPRQGFRAAAQFAADEYREERRRILLGYRDATRAAHHRLRLALRDAADEQQRQDAWRVYADETGPLRSAANRHMQQARTRFRDVVEQAREQYGVVTNPSTFVTVR
;
A
#
# COMPACT_ATOMS: atom_id res chain seq x y z
N MET A 1 9.94 42.52 14.08
CA MET A 1 8.99 41.97 13.09
C MET A 1 9.70 40.88 12.30
N ALA A 2 9.42 39.61 12.59
CA ALA A 2 10.14 38.47 12.04
C ALA A 2 9.45 37.97 10.75
N PRO A 3 10.12 37.98 9.58
CA PRO A 3 9.51 37.65 8.28
C PRO A 3 9.27 36.14 8.03
N TRP A 4 9.56 35.26 9.00
CA TRP A 4 9.58 33.81 8.78
C TRP A 4 8.24 33.09 9.02
N ARG A 5 7.17 33.84 9.34
CA ARG A 5 5.86 33.26 9.71
C ARG A 5 4.91 32.94 8.55
N HIS A 6 5.32 33.10 7.29
CA HIS A 6 4.42 33.00 6.13
C HIS A 6 4.71 31.89 5.12
N THR A 7 5.37 30.79 5.51
CA THR A 7 5.66 29.68 4.57
C THR A 7 5.30 28.29 5.09
N ALA A 8 4.38 28.17 6.05
CA ALA A 8 3.90 26.86 6.52
C ALA A 8 2.59 26.39 5.84
N ALA A 9 1.89 27.28 5.11
CA ALA A 9 0.53 26.99 4.62
C ALA A 9 0.42 26.50 3.17
N SER A 10 1.53 26.38 2.41
CA SER A 10 1.47 26.13 0.95
C SER A 10 2.17 24.87 0.45
N LEU A 11 2.57 23.95 1.33
CA LEU A 11 3.21 22.69 0.91
C LEU A 11 2.34 21.43 1.13
N PHE A 12 1.11 21.57 1.63
CA PHE A 12 0.21 20.44 1.86
C PHE A 12 -0.50 19.91 0.59
N THR A 13 -0.17 20.42 -0.60
CA THR A 13 -0.88 20.09 -1.85
C THR A 13 -0.11 19.17 -2.80
N VAL A 14 1.13 18.75 -2.48
CA VAL A 14 1.96 18.05 -3.49
C VAL A 14 2.08 16.52 -3.31
N SER A 15 1.69 15.93 -2.18
CA SER A 15 1.88 14.48 -1.99
C SER A 15 0.61 13.62 -2.05
N ALA A 16 -0.55 14.22 -2.33
CA ALA A 16 -1.79 13.45 -2.57
C ALA A 16 -1.91 12.93 -4.02
N VAL A 17 -1.12 13.46 -4.95
CA VAL A 17 -1.24 13.15 -6.38
C VAL A 17 -0.51 11.87 -6.79
N LEU A 18 0.46 11.40 -6.00
CA LEU A 18 1.20 10.17 -6.29
C LEU A 18 0.52 8.89 -5.79
N LEU A 19 -0.60 8.99 -5.07
CA LEU A 19 -1.41 7.84 -4.63
C LEU A 19 -2.77 7.73 -5.32
N THR A 20 -3.15 8.72 -6.14
CA THR A 20 -4.29 8.67 -7.05
C THR A 20 -3.86 8.26 -8.46
N GLY A 21 -2.81 7.44 -8.55
CA GLY A 21 -2.60 6.55 -9.68
C GLY A 21 -3.76 5.57 -9.77
N GLN A 22 -4.89 6.07 -10.28
CA GLN A 22 -6.01 5.33 -10.79
C GLN A 22 -5.46 4.49 -11.95
N THR A 23 -4.83 3.37 -11.63
CA THR A 23 -4.63 2.32 -12.63
C THR A 23 -6.00 1.72 -12.83
N ALA A 24 -6.66 2.21 -13.88
CA ALA A 24 -7.64 1.48 -14.63
C ALA A 24 -7.29 0.00 -14.64
N ALA A 25 -8.16 -0.82 -14.06
CA ALA A 25 -9.03 -1.66 -14.85
C ALA A 25 -9.61 -2.70 -13.91
N SER A 26 -10.91 -2.89 -14.02
CA SER A 26 -11.55 -4.17 -13.77
C SER A 26 -10.67 -5.28 -14.36
N ALA A 27 -9.83 -5.91 -13.55
CA ALA A 27 -9.07 -7.07 -13.97
C ALA A 27 -10.07 -8.22 -14.05
N THR A 28 -10.76 -8.30 -15.19
CA THR A 28 -11.61 -9.44 -15.50
C THR A 28 -10.71 -10.67 -15.48
N PRO A 29 -11.00 -11.68 -14.64
CA PRO A 29 -10.23 -12.91 -14.63
C PRO A 29 -10.16 -13.48 -16.05
N PRO A 30 -9.03 -14.12 -16.44
CA PRO A 30 -8.87 -14.67 -17.77
C PRO A 30 -10.07 -15.58 -18.09
N PRO A 31 -10.66 -15.47 -19.30
CA PRO A 31 -11.85 -16.24 -19.64
C PRO A 31 -11.53 -17.73 -19.51
N ALA A 32 -12.51 -18.49 -18.99
CA ALA A 32 -12.45 -19.94 -18.77
C ALA A 32 -12.46 -20.71 -20.11
N VAL A 33 -11.54 -20.40 -21.02
CA VAL A 33 -11.43 -21.09 -22.29
C VAL A 33 -10.61 -22.36 -22.02
N THR A 34 -11.29 -23.50 -22.03
CA THR A 34 -10.74 -24.88 -22.05
C THR A 34 -10.03 -25.43 -20.80
N GLN A 35 -9.99 -24.72 -19.67
CA GLN A 35 -9.33 -25.21 -18.45
C GLN A 35 -10.33 -25.88 -17.48
N SER A 36 -9.92 -26.99 -16.86
CA SER A 36 -10.70 -27.60 -15.77
C SER A 36 -10.96 -26.58 -14.65
N PRO A 37 -12.08 -26.65 -13.90
CA PRO A 37 -12.40 -25.66 -12.86
C PRO A 37 -11.28 -25.45 -11.82
N ARG A 38 -10.51 -26.50 -11.52
CA ARG A 38 -9.32 -26.43 -10.65
C ARG A 38 -8.17 -25.63 -11.27
N GLN A 39 -7.95 -25.73 -12.58
CA GLN A 39 -6.94 -24.97 -13.30
C GLN A 39 -7.35 -23.49 -13.41
N GLY A 40 -8.62 -23.22 -13.71
CA GLY A 40 -9.16 -21.86 -13.73
C GLY A 40 -9.04 -21.16 -12.36
N PHE A 41 -9.40 -21.85 -11.28
CA PHE A 41 -9.21 -21.34 -9.91
C PHE A 41 -7.73 -21.10 -9.58
N ARG A 42 -6.83 -22.01 -9.94
CA ARG A 42 -5.38 -21.82 -9.72
C ARG A 42 -4.86 -20.61 -10.48
N ALA A 43 -5.26 -20.42 -11.73
CA ALA A 43 -4.84 -19.27 -12.53
C ALA A 43 -5.35 -17.95 -11.93
N ALA A 44 -6.61 -17.90 -11.48
CA ALA A 44 -7.18 -16.73 -10.82
C ALA A 44 -6.51 -16.43 -9.46
N ALA A 45 -6.24 -17.46 -8.65
CA ALA A 45 -5.54 -17.31 -7.38
C ALA A 45 -4.08 -16.86 -7.58
N GLN A 46 -3.40 -17.38 -8.61
CA GLN A 46 -2.05 -16.98 -8.98
C GLN A 46 -2.02 -15.51 -9.40
N PHE A 47 -2.93 -15.10 -10.27
CA PHE A 47 -3.10 -13.71 -10.71
C PHE A 47 -3.32 -12.77 -9.51
N ALA A 48 -4.28 -13.10 -8.63
CA ALA A 48 -4.55 -12.33 -7.43
C ALA A 48 -3.31 -12.23 -6.52
N ALA A 49 -2.55 -13.33 -6.39
CA ALA A 49 -1.34 -13.36 -5.57
C ALA A 49 -0.20 -12.52 -6.17
N ASP A 50 -0.07 -12.49 -7.50
CA ASP A 50 0.89 -11.67 -8.22
C ASP A 50 0.54 -10.18 -8.08
N GLU A 51 -0.74 -9.81 -8.26
CA GLU A 51 -1.22 -8.44 -8.03
C GLU A 51 -1.00 -7.98 -6.59
N TYR A 52 -1.34 -8.80 -5.61
CA TYR A 52 -1.10 -8.47 -4.20
C TYR A 52 0.38 -8.31 -3.90
N ARG A 53 1.26 -9.14 -4.47
CA ARG A 53 2.71 -9.02 -4.30
C ARG A 53 3.26 -7.73 -4.89
N GLU A 54 2.80 -7.36 -6.08
CA GLU A 54 3.21 -6.12 -6.74
C GLU A 54 2.68 -4.88 -6.00
N GLU A 55 1.42 -4.90 -5.56
CA GLU A 55 0.82 -3.80 -4.78
C GLU A 55 1.54 -3.64 -3.42
N ARG A 56 1.79 -4.76 -2.72
CA ARG A 56 2.59 -4.76 -1.49
C ARG A 56 3.98 -4.17 -1.73
N ARG A 57 4.62 -4.52 -2.84
CA ARG A 57 5.95 -3.99 -3.21
C ARG A 57 5.89 -2.48 -3.41
N ARG A 58 4.90 -1.97 -4.14
CA ARG A 58 4.72 -0.52 -4.35
C ARG A 58 4.53 0.23 -3.04
N ILE A 59 3.66 -0.27 -2.16
CA ILE A 59 3.40 0.34 -0.85
C ILE A 59 4.69 0.41 -0.02
N LEU A 60 5.47 -0.68 0.02
CA LEU A 60 6.70 -0.74 0.80
C LEU A 60 7.80 0.16 0.22
N LEU A 61 7.93 0.20 -1.11
CA LEU A 61 8.89 1.09 -1.78
C LEU A 61 8.54 2.55 -1.55
N GLY A 62 7.26 2.92 -1.72
CA GLY A 62 6.79 4.27 -1.44
C GLY A 62 7.02 4.69 0.01
N TYR A 63 6.69 3.81 0.98
CA TYR A 63 6.97 4.06 2.39
C TYR A 63 8.47 4.24 2.67
N ARG A 64 9.32 3.38 2.09
CA ARG A 64 10.77 3.44 2.26
C ARG A 64 11.35 4.74 1.72
N ASP A 65 10.94 5.12 0.51
CA ASP A 65 11.51 6.27 -0.18
C ASP A 65 11.05 7.58 0.48
N ALA A 66 9.77 7.66 0.92
CA ALA A 66 9.26 8.78 1.71
C ALA A 66 9.97 8.90 3.07
N THR A 67 10.16 7.78 3.77
CA THR A 67 10.88 7.73 5.05
C THR A 67 12.34 8.13 4.87
N ARG A 68 13.00 7.69 3.79
CA ARG A 68 14.39 8.06 3.47
C ARG A 68 14.51 9.57 3.20
N ALA A 69 13.56 10.15 2.49
CA ALA A 69 13.51 11.59 2.24
C ALA A 69 13.31 12.40 3.54
N ALA A 70 12.45 11.94 4.44
CA ALA A 70 12.26 12.56 5.77
C ALA A 70 13.56 12.50 6.60
N HIS A 71 14.22 11.34 6.68
CA HIS A 71 15.52 11.21 7.36
C HIS A 71 16.61 12.09 6.76
N HIS A 72 16.64 12.23 5.44
CA HIS A 72 17.60 13.11 4.77
C HIS A 72 17.39 14.57 5.17
N ARG A 73 16.13 15.04 5.17
CA ARG A 73 15.79 16.41 5.58
C ARG A 73 16.08 16.65 7.06
N LEU A 74 15.79 15.69 7.95
CA LEU A 74 16.18 15.79 9.36
C LEU A 74 17.70 15.94 9.52
N ARG A 75 18.50 15.15 8.79
CA ARG A 75 19.97 15.26 8.86
C ARG A 75 20.47 16.63 8.42
N LEU A 76 19.88 17.22 7.39
CA LEU A 76 20.21 18.58 6.96
C LEU A 76 19.79 19.61 8.02
N ALA A 77 18.56 19.53 8.52
CA ALA A 77 18.05 20.45 9.53
C ALA A 77 18.87 20.41 10.84
N LEU A 78 19.30 19.22 11.28
CA LEU A 78 20.17 19.07 12.44
C LEU A 78 21.60 19.57 12.19
N ARG A 79 22.09 19.47 10.95
CA ARG A 79 23.39 20.01 10.56
C ARG A 79 23.39 21.54 10.60
N ASP A 80 22.29 22.16 10.18
CA ASP A 80 22.15 23.62 10.08
C ASP A 80 21.64 24.27 11.38
N ALA A 81 21.23 23.46 12.36
CA ALA A 81 20.68 23.95 13.63
C ALA A 81 21.74 24.66 14.48
N ALA A 82 21.49 25.93 14.79
CA ALA A 82 22.38 26.78 15.58
C ALA A 82 22.21 26.59 17.10
N ASP A 83 21.05 26.10 17.53
CA ASP A 83 20.70 25.95 18.95
C ASP A 83 19.80 24.72 19.19
N GLU A 84 19.56 24.43 20.46
CA GLU A 84 18.77 23.26 20.89
C GLU A 84 17.28 23.40 20.53
N GLN A 85 16.74 24.61 20.49
CA GLN A 85 15.34 24.85 20.11
C GLN A 85 15.12 24.46 18.63
N GLN A 86 16.03 24.84 17.75
CA GLN A 86 16.00 24.46 16.33
C GLN A 86 16.13 22.95 16.14
N ARG A 87 16.94 22.26 16.95
CA ARG A 87 17.04 20.80 16.94
C ARG A 87 15.73 20.14 17.37
N GLN A 88 15.10 20.64 18.43
CA GLN A 88 13.80 20.14 18.88
C GLN A 88 12.72 20.35 17.83
N ASP A 89 12.71 21.50 17.15
CA ASP A 89 11.78 21.78 16.06
C ASP A 89 12.01 20.83 14.87
N ALA A 90 13.27 20.57 14.48
CA ALA A 90 13.59 19.61 13.42
C ALA A 90 13.09 18.19 13.75
N TRP A 91 13.25 17.74 15.00
CA TRP A 91 12.72 16.45 15.45
C TRP A 91 11.20 16.41 15.46
N ARG A 92 10.52 17.49 15.86
CA ARG A 92 9.07 17.59 15.83
C ARG A 92 8.53 17.46 14.41
N VAL A 93 9.11 18.22 13.46
CA VAL A 93 8.71 18.14 12.03
C VAL A 93 8.93 16.72 11.49
N TYR A 94 10.05 16.08 11.83
CA TYR A 94 10.31 14.70 11.43
C TYR A 94 9.28 13.71 12.00
N ALA A 95 8.88 13.85 13.26
CA ALA A 95 7.86 13.01 13.89
C ALA A 95 6.48 13.21 13.22
N ASP A 96 6.11 14.45 12.97
CA ASP A 96 4.85 14.82 12.30
C ASP A 96 4.78 14.29 10.87
N GLU A 97 5.91 14.19 10.17
CA GLU A 97 5.97 13.62 8.83
C GLU A 97 5.95 12.08 8.85
N THR A 98 6.74 11.44 9.72
CA THR A 98 6.90 9.98 9.70
C THR A 98 5.76 9.22 10.35
N GLY A 99 5.07 9.81 11.33
CA GLY A 99 3.89 9.21 11.98
C GLY A 99 2.78 8.85 10.99
N PRO A 100 2.28 9.82 10.18
CA PRO A 100 1.27 9.58 9.16
C PRO A 100 1.71 8.59 8.08
N LEU A 101 2.98 8.59 7.68
CA LEU A 101 3.50 7.68 6.64
C LEU A 101 3.30 6.21 7.00
N ARG A 102 3.60 5.85 8.26
CA ARG A 102 3.39 4.48 8.74
C ARG A 102 1.91 4.10 8.73
N SER A 103 1.06 5.00 9.21
CA SER A 103 -0.39 4.80 9.23
C SER A 103 -0.97 4.66 7.81
N ALA A 104 -0.51 5.48 6.86
CA ALA A 104 -0.91 5.39 5.47
C ALA A 104 -0.50 4.06 4.85
N ALA A 105 0.78 3.65 5.00
CA ALA A 105 1.27 2.38 4.49
C ALA A 105 0.46 1.19 5.04
N ASN A 106 0.12 1.20 6.33
CA ASN A 106 -0.73 0.18 6.93
C ASN A 106 -2.14 0.15 6.33
N ARG A 107 -2.79 1.32 6.14
CA ARG A 107 -4.12 1.38 5.51
C ARG A 107 -4.11 0.82 4.10
N HIS A 108 -3.13 1.18 3.28
CA HIS A 108 -3.00 0.66 1.92
C HIS A 108 -2.72 -0.84 1.91
N MET A 109 -1.91 -1.34 2.85
CA MET A 109 -1.68 -2.79 2.99
C MET A 109 -2.97 -3.55 3.32
N GLN A 110 -3.81 -2.99 4.20
CA GLN A 110 -5.11 -3.61 4.52
C GLN A 110 -6.06 -3.57 3.33
N GLN A 111 -6.13 -2.46 2.60
CA GLN A 111 -6.93 -2.37 1.37
C GLN A 111 -6.48 -3.39 0.32
N ALA A 112 -5.17 -3.55 0.11
CA ALA A 112 -4.62 -4.55 -0.81
C ALA A 112 -4.98 -5.99 -0.39
N ARG A 113 -4.95 -6.29 0.92
CA ARG A 113 -5.38 -7.59 1.45
C ARG A 113 -6.87 -7.85 1.25
N THR A 114 -7.71 -6.84 1.48
CA THR A 114 -9.16 -6.95 1.25
C THR A 114 -9.44 -7.26 -0.22
N ARG A 115 -8.87 -6.49 -1.16
CA ARG A 115 -9.04 -6.74 -2.59
C ARG A 115 -8.58 -8.14 -3.02
N PHE A 116 -7.43 -8.59 -2.50
CA PHE A 116 -6.95 -9.96 -2.77
C PHE A 116 -7.97 -11.00 -2.30
N ARG A 117 -8.50 -10.85 -1.09
CA ARG A 117 -9.53 -11.73 -0.56
C ARG A 117 -10.79 -11.74 -1.44
N ASP A 118 -11.24 -10.56 -1.87
CA ASP A 118 -12.44 -10.43 -2.72
C ASP A 118 -12.24 -11.15 -4.06
N VAL A 119 -11.07 -11.00 -4.70
CA VAL A 119 -10.76 -11.69 -5.97
C VAL A 119 -10.73 -13.21 -5.79
N VAL A 120 -10.17 -13.71 -4.67
CA VAL A 120 -10.15 -15.15 -4.36
C VAL A 120 -11.56 -15.68 -4.08
N GLU A 121 -12.40 -14.92 -3.36
CA GLU A 121 -13.79 -15.27 -3.11
C GLU A 121 -14.60 -15.29 -4.42
N GLN A 122 -14.45 -14.29 -5.28
CA GLN A 122 -15.09 -14.27 -6.61
C GLN A 122 -14.62 -15.43 -7.49
N ALA A 123 -13.33 -15.74 -7.51
CA ALA A 123 -12.80 -16.90 -8.23
C ALA A 123 -13.38 -18.21 -7.68
N ARG A 124 -13.57 -18.31 -6.36
CA ARG A 124 -14.18 -19.48 -5.73
C ARG A 124 -15.62 -19.68 -6.19
N GLU A 125 -16.40 -18.61 -6.25
CA GLU A 125 -17.79 -18.61 -6.73
C GLU A 125 -17.86 -18.98 -8.22
N GLN A 126 -17.03 -18.36 -9.06
CA GLN A 126 -17.03 -18.57 -10.51
C GLN A 126 -16.62 -20.00 -10.93
N TYR A 127 -15.64 -20.59 -10.24
CA TYR A 127 -15.14 -21.92 -10.57
C TYR A 127 -15.79 -23.05 -9.73
N GLY A 128 -16.81 -22.72 -8.93
CA GLY A 128 -17.58 -23.71 -8.16
C GLY A 128 -16.73 -24.50 -7.16
N VAL A 129 -15.57 -23.99 -6.74
CA VAL A 129 -14.70 -24.66 -5.77
C VAL A 129 -15.24 -24.39 -4.38
N VAL A 130 -16.36 -25.03 -4.06
CA VAL A 130 -16.81 -25.20 -2.68
C VAL A 130 -15.95 -26.28 -2.07
N THR A 131 -14.74 -25.94 -1.61
CA THR A 131 -14.17 -26.71 -0.49
C THR A 131 -15.06 -26.41 0.70
N ASN A 132 -16.09 -27.22 0.90
CA ASN A 132 -16.78 -27.28 2.17
C ASN A 132 -15.71 -27.66 3.21
N PRO A 133 -15.42 -26.82 4.23
CA PRO A 133 -14.46 -27.20 5.28
C PRO A 133 -14.91 -28.46 6.06
N SER A 134 -16.16 -28.89 5.88
CA SER A 134 -16.78 -30.01 6.59
C SER A 134 -16.97 -31.27 5.73
N THR A 135 -16.35 -31.39 4.55
CA THR A 135 -16.57 -32.55 3.67
C THR A 135 -15.24 -33.10 3.15
N PHE A 136 -14.46 -33.70 4.06
CA PHE A 136 -13.60 -34.82 3.70
C PHE A 136 -14.51 -36.04 3.43
N VAL A 137 -15.13 -36.10 2.26
CA VAL A 137 -15.66 -37.38 1.77
C VAL A 137 -14.47 -38.13 1.19
N THR A 138 -13.94 -39.03 2.00
CA THR A 138 -13.05 -40.12 1.61
C THR A 138 -13.78 -40.93 0.54
N VAL A 139 -13.23 -40.96 -0.67
CA VAL A 139 -13.54 -42.01 -1.64
C VAL A 139 -12.45 -43.07 -1.49
N ARG A 140 -12.66 -44.02 -0.57
CA ARG A 140 -12.48 -45.45 -0.76
C ARG A 140 -13.00 -46.22 0.45
#